data_AF-A0A7J0CTC5-F1
#
_entry.id   AF-A0A7J0CTC5-F1
#
_cell.length_a   1.000
_cell.length_b   1.000
_cell.length_c   1.000
_cell.angle_alpha   90.00
_cell.angle_beta   90.00
_cell.angle_gamma   90.00
#
_symmetry.space_group_name_H-M   'P 1'
#
loop_
_entity.id
_entity.type
_entity.pdbx_description
1 polymer ?
#
loop_
_entity_poly.entity_id
_entity_poly.type
_entity_poly.pdbx_seq_one_letter_code
_entity_poly.pdbx_strand_id
1 'polypeptide(L)'
;MLAALDGHPTTVTMWDVDARDWSRPGPEQIAATVLEGAGPGSVVLMHEGAGDRGQTVQALPSIIEGLLERGLELVTVGELAATAAPTDGA
;
A
#
# COMPACT_ATOMS: atom_id res chain seq x y z
N MET A 1 8.99 -13.51 -16.77
CA MET A 1 7.77 -12.69 -16.63
C MET A 1 8.06 -11.22 -16.87
N LEU A 2 9.02 -10.59 -16.17
CA LEU A 2 9.36 -9.18 -16.39
C LEU A 2 9.96 -8.86 -17.77
N ALA A 3 10.66 -9.81 -18.39
CA ALA A 3 11.23 -9.62 -19.74
C ALA A 3 10.20 -9.31 -20.84
N ALA A 4 8.92 -9.64 -20.64
CA ALA A 4 7.86 -9.29 -21.58
C ALA A 4 7.50 -7.79 -21.57
N LEU A 5 7.93 -7.06 -20.53
CA LEU A 5 7.72 -5.62 -20.40
C LEU A 5 8.91 -4.81 -20.94
N ASP A 6 9.93 -5.47 -21.50
CA ASP A 6 11.08 -4.79 -22.09
C ASP A 6 10.61 -3.85 -23.23
N GLY A 7 11.16 -2.64 -23.26
CA GLY A 7 10.76 -1.58 -24.19
C GLY A 7 9.37 -0.95 -23.96
N HIS A 8 8.61 -1.38 -22.95
CA HIS A 8 7.33 -0.76 -22.59
C HIS A 8 7.52 0.28 -21.46
N PRO A 9 6.82 1.42 -21.48
CA PRO A 9 6.92 2.44 -20.44
C PRO A 9 6.10 2.03 -19.20
N THR A 10 6.44 0.90 -18.59
CA THR A 10 5.71 0.34 -17.45
C THR A 10 6.65 0.10 -16.29
N THR A 11 6.36 0.75 -15.16
CA THR A 11 7.01 0.46 -13.89
C THR A 11 6.20 -0.59 -13.15
N VAL A 12 6.81 -1.74 -12.87
CA VAL A 12 6.18 -2.78 -12.03
C VAL A 12 6.42 -2.43 -10.57
N THR A 13 5.34 -2.28 -9.82
CA THR A 13 5.38 -2.06 -8.37
C THR A 13 4.77 -3.24 -7.64
N MET A 14 5.45 -3.68 -6.58
CA MET A 14 4.96 -4.68 -5.64
C MET A 14 4.62 -4.01 -4.30
N TRP A 15 4.21 -4.81 -3.32
CA TRP A 15 3.91 -4.37 -1.96
C TRP A 15 4.84 -5.09 -0.97
N ASP A 16 5.05 -4.47 0.19
CA ASP A 16 5.73 -5.07 1.35
C ASP A 16 4.75 -5.40 2.49
N VAL A 17 3.57 -4.77 2.50
CA VAL A 17 2.50 -5.04 3.48
C VAL A 17 1.27 -5.60 2.79
N ASP A 18 0.89 -6.84 3.12
CA ASP A 18 -0.36 -7.47 2.67
C ASP A 18 -1.38 -7.45 3.81
N ALA A 19 -2.46 -6.69 3.65
CA ALA A 19 -3.52 -6.57 4.65
C ALA A 19 -4.33 -7.87 4.83
N ARG A 20 -4.21 -8.83 3.90
CA ARG A 20 -4.98 -10.09 3.85
C ARG A 20 -6.49 -9.89 3.94
N ASP A 21 -6.97 -8.73 3.50
CA ASP A 21 -8.36 -8.31 3.59
C ASP A 21 -9.29 -9.19 2.74
N TRP A 22 -8.75 -9.79 1.67
CA TRP A 22 -9.42 -10.81 0.86
C TRP A 22 -9.92 -12.03 1.67
N SER A 23 -9.30 -12.33 2.81
CA SER A 23 -9.69 -13.44 3.71
C SER A 23 -10.84 -13.08 4.67
N ARG A 24 -11.26 -11.81 4.69
CA ARG A 24 -12.33 -11.26 5.53
C ARG A 24 -12.13 -11.51 7.06
N PRO A 25 -10.98 -11.14 7.63
CA PRO A 25 -10.66 -11.43 9.03
C PRO A 25 -11.33 -10.49 10.05
N GLY A 26 -12.03 -9.44 9.59
CA GLY A 26 -12.60 -8.37 10.40
C GLY A 26 -11.86 -7.02 10.24
N PRO A 27 -12.56 -5.87 10.32
CA PRO A 27 -11.96 -4.55 10.12
C PRO A 27 -10.77 -4.27 11.06
N GLU A 28 -10.87 -4.68 12.32
CA GLU A 28 -9.85 -4.43 13.34
C GLU A 28 -8.56 -5.20 13.03
N GLN A 29 -8.67 -6.44 12.57
CA GLN A 29 -7.51 -7.25 12.20
C GLN A 29 -6.85 -6.74 10.91
N ILE A 30 -7.63 -6.23 9.95
CA ILE A 30 -7.10 -5.58 8.75
C ILE A 30 -6.30 -4.34 9.16
N ALA A 31 -6.89 -3.47 10.00
CA ALA A 31 -6.22 -2.26 10.47
C ALA A 31 -4.95 -2.57 11.27
N ALA A 32 -5.00 -3.53 12.19
CA ALA A 32 -3.84 -3.94 12.98
C ALA A 32 -2.69 -4.44 12.08
N THR A 33 -3.00 -5.28 11.09
CA THR A 33 -1.99 -5.81 10.15
C THR A 33 -1.28 -4.68 9.39
N VAL A 34 -2.03 -3.68 8.93
CA VAL A 34 -1.46 -2.53 8.20
C VAL A 34 -0.65 -1.64 9.14
N LEU A 35 -1.18 -1.32 10.32
CA LEU A 35 -0.51 -0.43 11.28
C LEU A 35 0.76 -1.07 11.86
N GLU A 36 0.80 -2.38 12.05
CA GLU A 36 2.01 -3.09 12.50
C GLU A 36 3.06 -3.18 11.39
N GLY A 37 2.64 -3.35 10.14
CA GLY A 37 3.55 -3.58 9.01
C GLY A 37 4.10 -2.33 8.34
N ALA A 38 3.30 -1.27 8.23
CA ALA A 38 3.64 -0.12 7.40
C ALA A 38 4.66 0.81 8.07
N GLY A 39 5.61 1.33 7.28
CA GLY A 39 6.56 2.37 7.67
C GLY A 39 6.88 3.31 6.51
N PRO A 40 7.87 4.22 6.67
CA PRO A 40 8.33 5.10 5.59
C PRO A 40 8.75 4.28 4.37
N GLY A 41 8.16 4.56 3.20
CA GLY A 41 8.47 3.84 1.96
C GLY A 41 7.64 2.57 1.71
N SER A 42 6.76 2.16 2.65
CA SER A 42 5.90 0.99 2.44
C SER A 42 4.82 1.22 1.38
N VAL A 43 4.52 0.17 0.63
CA VAL A 43 3.36 0.04 -0.25
C VAL A 43 2.45 -1.04 0.33
N VAL A 44 1.23 -0.64 0.69
CA VAL A 44 0.23 -1.54 1.29
C VAL A 44 -0.72 -2.07 0.21
N LEU A 45 -0.91 -3.39 0.15
CA LEU A 45 -1.90 -4.04 -0.70
C LEU A 45 -3.23 -4.23 0.03
N MET A 46 -4.32 -3.76 -0.61
CA MET A 46 -5.71 -3.95 -0.19
C MET A 46 -6.59 -4.21 -1.43
N HIS A 47 -7.79 -4.76 -1.24
CA HIS A 47 -8.69 -5.16 -2.32
C HIS A 47 -10.08 -4.51 -2.19
N GLU A 48 -10.54 -3.89 -3.26
CA GLU A 48 -11.91 -3.37 -3.39
C GLU A 48 -12.76 -4.17 -4.41
N GLY A 49 -12.13 -5.06 -5.19
CA GLY A 49 -12.80 -5.86 -6.23
C GLY A 49 -13.29 -7.25 -5.80
N ALA A 50 -14.46 -7.65 -6.33
CA ALA A 50 -15.11 -8.97 -6.30
C ALA A 50 -15.62 -9.47 -4.92
N GLY A 51 -16.95 -9.59 -4.76
CA GLY A 51 -17.57 -10.07 -3.51
C GLY A 51 -17.71 -8.97 -2.45
N ASP A 52 -18.06 -9.35 -1.22
CA ASP A 52 -18.23 -8.38 -0.12
C ASP A 52 -16.86 -7.91 0.42
N ARG A 53 -16.63 -6.60 0.40
CA ARG A 53 -15.44 -5.90 0.92
C ARG A 53 -15.76 -4.85 1.98
N GLY A 54 -16.93 -4.96 2.62
CA GLY A 54 -17.35 -4.04 3.68
C GLY A 54 -16.33 -3.92 4.82
N GLN A 55 -15.60 -5.00 5.14
CA GLN A 55 -14.57 -4.98 6.18
C GLN A 55 -13.35 -4.14 5.79
N THR A 56 -12.92 -4.21 4.52
CA THR A 56 -11.83 -3.38 3.99
C THR A 56 -12.18 -1.91 4.13
N VAL A 57 -13.38 -1.52 3.70
CA VAL A 57 -13.86 -0.13 3.78
C VAL A 57 -13.98 0.34 5.23
N GLN A 58 -14.49 -0.51 6.13
CA GLN A 58 -14.60 -0.19 7.56
C GLN A 58 -13.25 -0.03 8.27
N ALA A 59 -12.17 -0.67 7.77
CA ALA A 59 -10.84 -0.55 8.34
C ALA A 59 -10.12 0.75 7.93
N LEU A 60 -10.50 1.37 6.81
CA LEU A 60 -9.80 2.53 6.24
C LEU A 60 -9.66 3.71 7.21
N PRO A 61 -10.69 4.13 7.98
CA PRO A 61 -10.53 5.25 8.92
C PRO A 61 -9.41 5.03 9.92
N SER A 62 -9.39 3.88 10.60
CA SER A 62 -8.35 3.56 11.59
C SER A 62 -6.96 3.42 10.97
N ILE A 63 -6.85 2.90 9.75
CA ILE A 63 -5.58 2.83 9.01
C ILE A 63 -5.07 4.23 8.71
N ILE A 64 -5.90 5.07 8.11
CA ILE A 64 -5.51 6.42 7.68
C ILE A 64 -5.11 7.24 8.89
N GLU A 65 -5.96 7.29 9.92
CA GLU A 65 -5.70 8.04 11.16
C GLU A 65 -4.41 7.54 11.83
N GLY A 66 -4.27 6.23 12.02
CA GLY A 66 -3.09 5.67 12.69
C GLY A 66 -1.78 5.87 11.94
N LEU A 67 -1.78 5.89 10.61
CA LEU A 67 -0.57 6.20 9.83
C LEU A 67 -0.23 7.70 9.89
N LEU A 68 -1.23 8.57 9.82
CA LEU A 68 -1.04 10.03 9.95
C LEU A 68 -0.53 10.41 11.35
N GLU A 69 -1.06 9.79 12.42
CA GLU A 69 -0.60 10.00 13.80
C GLU A 69 0.86 9.59 14.02
N ARG A 70 1.35 8.64 13.23
CA ARG A 70 2.76 8.22 13.21
C ARG A 70 3.67 9.14 12.40
N GLY A 71 3.12 10.23 11.84
CA GLY A 71 3.85 11.22 11.04
C GLY A 71 4.14 10.75 9.61
N LEU A 72 3.43 9.74 9.11
CA LEU A 72 3.54 9.31 7.71
C LEU A 72 2.62 10.15 6.83
N GLU A 73 3.01 10.32 5.57
CA GLU A 73 2.19 10.92 4.54
C GLU A 73 1.69 9.82 3.59
N LEU A 74 0.41 9.87 3.24
CA LEU A 74 -0.18 8.97 2.26
C LEU A 74 -0.02 9.58 0.86
N VAL A 75 0.84 8.96 0.06
CA VAL A 75 1.15 9.41 -1.31
C VAL A 75 0.77 8.34 -2.33
N THR A 76 0.72 8.72 -3.60
CA THR A 76 0.61 7.75 -4.69
C THR A 76 1.92 6.97 -4.87
N VAL A 77 1.84 5.78 -5.46
CA VAL A 77 3.03 4.97 -5.80
C VAL A 77 4.00 5.74 -6.72
N GLY A 78 3.48 6.59 -7.60
CA GLY A 78 4.32 7.41 -8.49
C GLY A 78 5.14 8.45 -7.74
N GLU A 79 4.54 9.12 -6.76
CA GLU A 79 5.24 10.07 -5.88
C GLU A 79 6.27 9.35 -5.01
N LEU A 80 5.92 8.19 -4.46
CA LEU A 80 6.84 7.36 -3.67
C LEU A 80 8.06 6.90 -4.49
N ALA A 81 7.86 6.50 -5.74
CA ALA A 81 8.96 6.13 -6.62
C ALA A 81 9.85 7.34 -6.98
N ALA A 82 9.26 8.54 -7.11
CA ALA A 82 9.99 9.76 -7.42
C ALA A 82 10.86 10.25 -6.24
N THR A 83 10.49 9.97 -4.98
CA THR A 83 11.32 10.29 -3.80
C THR A 83 12.48 9.31 -3.59
N ALA A 84 12.35 8.07 -4.09
CA ALA A 84 13.39 7.05 -4.02
C ALA A 84 14.42 7.12 -5.15
N ALA A 85 14.11 7.80 -6.25
CA ALA A 85 15.06 8.00 -7.35
C ALA A 85 16.27 8.82 -6.86
N PRO A 86 17.52 8.46 -7.22
CA PRO A 86 18.65 9.32 -6.94
C PRO A 86 18.41 10.65 -7.65
N THR A 87 18.68 11.76 -6.96
CA THR A 87 18.96 13.03 -7.63
C THR A 87 20.18 12.80 -8.54
N ASP A 88 19.93 12.56 -9.82
CA ASP A 88 20.98 12.67 -10.85
C ASP A 88 21.51 14.11 -10.82
N GLY A 89 22.62 14.33 -10.12
CA GLY A 89 23.28 15.62 -10.04
C GLY A 89 23.94 15.93 -8.69
N ALA A 90 25.06 15.27 -8.40
CA ALA A 90 26.18 15.82 -7.62
C ALA A 90 27.50 15.21 -8.09
#